data_AF-A0A0S7WYV9-F1
#
_entry.id   AF-A0A0S7WYV9-F1
#
_cell.length_a   1.000
_cell.length_b   1.000
_cell.length_c   1.000
_cell.angle_alpha   90.00
_cell.angle_beta   90.00
_cell.angle_gamma   90.00
#
_symmetry.space_group_name_H-M   'P 1'
#
loop_
_entity.id
_entity.type
_entity.pdbx_description
1 polymer ?
#
loop_
_entity_poly.entity_id
_entity_poly.type
_entity_poly.pdbx_seq_one_letter_code
_entity_poly.pdbx_strand_id
1 'polypeptide(L)'
;MQKGQSMIELLVAMGIFVIVAATIAFLVVDSYISSRAGEERTKAAFLAEQGLEQARLTRNNNWDDLVSLAPETIEKFTRTVTVENIDSDRKKVTSQVTWQLTQTRPQEVSLITYLTNWSKPSFSCSTYCISLNYNDGICRQNSKQCERNGEIYEPAGDPYCTGGPSADTCCCF
;
A
#
# COMPACT_ATOMS: atom_id res chain seq x y z
N MET A 1 70.74 -0.40 25.99
CA MET A 1 69.76 0.46 25.31
C MET A 1 70.28 1.89 25.33
N GLN A 2 70.61 2.46 24.17
CA GLN A 2 71.11 3.83 24.06
C GLN A 2 69.95 4.79 24.35
N LYS A 3 70.15 5.75 25.26
CA LYS A 3 69.12 6.67 25.79
C LYS A 3 68.30 7.43 24.71
N GLY A 4 68.79 7.52 23.47
CA GLY A 4 68.07 8.09 22.34
C GLY A 4 66.96 7.22 21.73
N GLN A 5 67.05 5.88 21.82
CA GLN A 5 66.02 4.99 21.24
C GLN A 5 64.74 4.93 22.09
N SER A 6 64.80 5.24 23.39
CA SER A 6 63.61 5.25 24.26
C SER A 6 62.69 6.47 24.04
N MET A 7 63.22 7.62 23.60
CA MET A 7 62.39 8.80 23.32
C MET A 7 61.58 8.65 22.03
N ILE A 8 62.18 8.10 20.96
CA ILE A 8 61.45 7.90 19.70
C ILE A 8 60.37 6.83 19.86
N GLU A 9 60.63 5.77 20.63
CA GLU A 9 59.64 4.73 20.94
C GLU A 9 58.42 5.31 21.68
N LEU A 10 58.63 6.18 22.67
CA LEU A 10 57.54 6.85 23.37
C LEU A 10 56.72 7.76 22.43
N LEU A 11 57.38 8.51 21.56
CA LEU A 11 56.70 9.40 20.59
C LEU A 11 55.88 8.60 19.59
N VAL A 12 56.43 7.49 19.07
CA VAL A 12 55.71 6.61 18.15
C VAL A 12 54.54 5.93 18.86
N ALA A 13 54.73 5.44 20.08
CA ALA A 13 53.67 4.81 20.87
C ALA A 13 52.51 5.77 21.16
N MET A 14 52.81 7.02 21.53
CA MET A 14 51.79 8.05 21.74
C MET A 14 51.07 8.41 20.44
N GLY A 15 51.80 8.52 19.33
CA GLY A 15 51.20 8.79 18.01
C GLY A 15 50.21 7.72 17.59
N ILE A 16 50.59 6.44 17.71
CA ILE A 16 49.72 5.31 17.39
C ILE A 16 48.53 5.26 18.37
N PHE A 17 48.77 5.48 19.66
CA PHE A 17 47.69 5.48 20.66
C PHE A 17 46.62 6.52 20.37
N VAL A 18 47.00 7.75 20.01
CA VAL A 18 46.03 8.81 19.66
C VAL A 18 45.23 8.44 18.42
N ILE A 19 45.87 7.87 17.40
CA ILE A 19 45.17 7.40 16.19
C ILE A 19 44.15 6.31 16.55
N VAL A 20 44.57 5.30 17.30
CA VAL A 20 43.70 4.19 17.71
C VAL A 20 42.54 4.71 18.57
N ALA A 21 42.80 5.54 19.57
CA ALA A 21 41.77 6.11 20.43
C ALA A 21 40.74 6.94 19.64
N ALA A 22 41.20 7.77 18.69
CA ALA A 22 40.32 8.53 17.81
C ALA A 22 39.46 7.61 16.95
N THR A 23 40.04 6.59 16.30
CA THR A 23 39.29 5.65 15.45
C THR A 23 38.20 4.92 16.23
N ILE A 24 38.48 4.46 17.46
CA ILE A 24 37.50 3.80 18.31
C ILE A 24 36.35 4.76 18.66
N ALA A 25 36.67 5.99 19.05
CA ALA A 25 35.66 7.00 19.37
C ALA A 25 34.72 7.26 18.18
N PHE A 26 35.28 7.41 16.97
CA PHE A 26 34.48 7.57 15.76
C PHE A 26 33.59 6.34 15.48
N LEU A 27 34.14 5.13 15.60
CA LEU A 27 33.38 3.89 15.37
C LEU A 27 32.21 3.71 16.34
N VAL A 28 32.38 4.07 17.62
CA VAL A 28 31.31 3.97 18.62
C VAL A 28 30.16 4.92 18.29
N VAL A 29 30.47 6.16 17.92
CA VAL A 29 29.44 7.15 17.53
C VAL A 29 28.70 6.70 16.28
N ASP A 30 29.43 6.24 15.26
CA ASP A 30 28.83 5.76 14.02
C ASP A 30 27.96 4.51 14.25
N SER A 31 28.44 3.57 15.07
CA SER A 31 27.68 2.38 15.48
C SER A 31 26.36 2.76 16.16
N TYR A 32 26.38 3.74 17.06
CA TYR A 32 25.18 4.21 17.74
C TYR A 32 24.17 4.86 16.77
N ILE A 33 24.63 5.70 15.85
CA ILE A 33 23.78 6.32 14.82
C ILE A 33 23.18 5.25 13.91
N SER A 34 23.99 4.26 13.51
CA SER A 34 23.55 3.14 12.67
C SER A 34 22.49 2.28 13.37
N SER A 35 22.69 1.95 14.65
CA SER A 35 21.73 1.18 15.44
C SER A 35 20.39 1.91 15.57
N ARG A 36 20.42 3.20 15.87
CA ARG A 36 19.20 4.03 15.94
C ARG A 36 18.50 4.12 14.60
N ALA A 37 19.24 4.30 13.51
CA ALA A 37 18.67 4.34 12.16
C ALA A 37 17.94 3.03 11.80
N GLY A 38 18.49 1.88 12.21
CA GLY A 38 17.86 0.57 12.03
C GLY A 38 16.54 0.42 12.81
N GLU A 39 16.52 0.85 14.08
CA GLU A 39 15.31 0.84 14.91
C GLU A 39 14.22 1.73 14.30
N GLU A 40 14.58 2.96 13.94
CA GLU A 40 13.64 3.93 13.36
C GLU A 40 13.09 3.46 12.02
N ARG A 41 13.93 2.84 11.17
CA ARG A 41 13.46 2.22 9.92
C ARG A 41 12.47 1.10 10.15
N THR A 42 12.72 0.25 11.13
CA THR A 42 11.83 -0.87 11.46
C THR A 42 10.48 -0.35 11.91
N LYS A 43 10.46 0.67 12.78
CA LYS A 43 9.22 1.35 13.20
C LYS A 43 8.49 2.00 12.03
N ALA A 44 9.20 2.71 11.15
CA ALA A 44 8.62 3.33 9.97
C ALA A 44 8.01 2.30 9.00
N ALA A 45 8.66 1.15 8.83
CA ALA A 45 8.13 0.04 8.03
C ALA A 45 6.81 -0.50 8.59
N PHE A 46 6.73 -0.74 9.90
CA PHE A 46 5.47 -1.14 10.54
C PHE A 46 4.36 -0.08 10.38
N LEU A 47 4.69 1.20 10.47
CA LEU A 47 3.71 2.28 10.25
C LEU A 47 3.21 2.33 8.80
N ALA A 48 4.09 2.06 7.83
CA ALA A 48 3.74 1.96 6.42
C ALA A 48 2.87 0.73 6.14
N GLU A 49 3.21 -0.42 6.74
CA GLU A 49 2.40 -1.65 6.66
C GLU A 49 1.00 -1.42 7.23
N GLN A 50 0.90 -0.79 8.41
CA GLN A 50 -0.39 -0.41 8.99
C GLN A 50 -1.20 0.48 8.03
N GLY A 51 -0.56 1.43 7.34
CA GLY A 51 -1.22 2.26 6.34
C GLY A 51 -1.80 1.45 5.19
N LEU A 52 -1.08 0.42 4.72
CA LEU A 52 -1.59 -0.51 3.71
C LEU A 52 -2.72 -1.41 4.24
N GLU A 53 -2.66 -1.85 5.49
CA GLU A 53 -3.77 -2.62 6.09
C GLU A 53 -5.02 -1.77 6.27
N GLN A 54 -4.88 -0.51 6.68
CA GLN A 54 -6.02 0.42 6.71
C GLN A 54 -6.64 0.58 5.33
N ALA A 55 -5.82 0.71 4.27
CA ALA A 55 -6.32 0.74 2.90
C ALA A 55 -7.06 -0.56 2.50
N ARG A 56 -6.59 -1.73 2.96
CA ARG A 56 -7.31 -3.00 2.73
C ARG A 56 -8.63 -3.09 3.51
N LEU A 57 -8.68 -2.55 4.72
CA LEU A 57 -9.92 -2.47 5.50
C LEU A 57 -10.93 -1.56 4.80
N THR A 58 -10.52 -0.35 4.40
CA THR A 58 -11.38 0.57 3.63
C THR A 58 -11.87 -0.09 2.35
N ARG A 59 -10.98 -0.73 1.58
CA ARG A 59 -11.34 -1.51 0.39
C ARG A 59 -12.44 -2.54 0.65
N ASN A 60 -12.34 -3.28 1.76
CA ASN A 60 -13.30 -4.32 2.10
C ASN A 60 -14.65 -3.76 2.56
N ASN A 61 -14.65 -2.57 3.18
CA ASN A 61 -15.87 -1.89 3.60
C ASN A 61 -16.61 -1.29 2.41
N ASN A 62 -15.92 -0.46 1.61
CA ASN A 62 -16.45 0.16 0.42
C ASN A 62 -15.31 0.55 -0.53
N TRP A 63 -15.37 0.06 -1.76
CA TRP A 63 -14.33 0.32 -2.77
C TRP A 63 -14.20 1.80 -3.12
N ASP A 64 -15.31 2.53 -3.14
CA ASP A 64 -15.35 3.93 -3.55
C ASP A 64 -14.71 4.86 -2.51
N ASP A 65 -14.75 4.47 -1.23
CA ASP A 65 -14.15 5.22 -0.12
C ASP A 65 -12.62 5.06 -0.06
N LEU A 66 -12.04 4.14 -0.84
CA LEU A 66 -10.59 4.00 -0.96
C LEU A 66 -10.01 5.16 -1.77
N VAL A 67 -9.66 6.25 -1.08
CA VAL A 67 -9.08 7.49 -1.62
C VAL A 67 -7.80 7.87 -0.86
N SER A 68 -7.01 8.78 -1.43
CA SER A 68 -5.81 9.32 -0.77
C SER A 68 -6.18 10.02 0.54
N LEU A 69 -5.38 9.78 1.57
CA LEU A 69 -5.55 10.38 2.89
C LEU A 69 -4.59 11.54 3.07
N ALA A 70 -4.98 12.51 3.91
CA ALA A 70 -4.09 13.57 4.33
C ALA A 70 -2.88 13.00 5.11
N PRO A 71 -1.70 13.65 5.05
CA PRO A 71 -0.56 13.25 5.86
C PRO A 71 -0.91 13.27 7.35
N GLU A 72 -0.48 12.23 8.06
CA GLU A 72 -0.68 12.06 9.50
C GLU A 72 0.68 12.04 10.19
N THR A 73 0.82 12.80 11.28
CA THR A 73 2.04 12.79 12.09
C THR A 73 1.85 11.86 13.28
N ILE A 74 2.73 10.88 13.39
CA ILE A 74 2.80 9.89 14.47
C ILE A 74 4.16 10.06 15.14
N GLU A 75 4.19 10.76 16.27
CA GLU A 75 5.41 11.19 16.95
C GLU A 75 6.33 12.03 16.03
N LYS A 76 7.47 11.45 15.60
CA LYS A 76 8.44 12.06 14.67
C LYS A 76 8.26 11.63 13.21
N PHE A 77 7.34 10.71 12.96
CA PHE A 77 7.09 10.13 11.64
C PHE A 77 5.90 10.84 10.99
N THR A 78 6.00 11.15 9.71
CA THR A 78 4.87 11.62 8.90
C THR A 78 4.52 10.53 7.90
N ARG A 79 3.32 9.96 8.04
CA ARG A 79 2.77 8.95 7.13
C ARG A 79 1.84 9.61 6.12
N THR A 80 2.00 9.26 4.85
CA THR A 80 1.14 9.67 3.75
C THR A 80 0.67 8.43 3.02
N VAL A 81 -0.65 8.30 2.81
CA VAL A 81 -1.24 7.21 2.02
C VAL A 81 -1.86 7.80 0.76
N THR A 82 -1.28 7.45 -0.38
CA THR A 82 -1.71 7.92 -1.70
C THR A 82 -2.37 6.78 -2.46
N VAL A 83 -3.55 7.05 -3.03
CA VAL A 83 -4.31 6.12 -3.86
C VAL A 83 -4.38 6.65 -5.29
N GLU A 84 -3.96 5.82 -6.24
CA GLU A 84 -4.02 6.12 -7.67
C GLU A 84 -4.98 5.11 -8.35
N ASN A 85 -5.94 5.61 -9.13
CA ASN A 85 -6.83 4.76 -9.92
C ASN A 85 -6.09 4.21 -11.14
N ILE A 86 -6.10 2.88 -11.32
CA ILE A 86 -5.60 2.24 -12.55
C ILE A 86 -6.76 2.03 -13.52
N ASP A 87 -7.87 1.48 -13.03
CA ASP A 87 -9.14 1.32 -13.74
C ASP A 87 -10.29 1.23 -12.72
N SER A 88 -11.49 0.86 -13.17
CA SER A 88 -12.69 0.76 -12.32
C SER A 88 -12.54 -0.22 -11.15
N ASP A 89 -11.71 -1.26 -11.32
CA ASP A 89 -11.62 -2.39 -10.40
C ASP A 89 -10.23 -2.56 -9.80
N ARG A 90 -9.28 -1.65 -10.11
CA ARG A 90 -7.90 -1.69 -9.61
C ARG A 90 -7.42 -0.31 -9.18
N LYS A 91 -6.85 -0.27 -7.98
CA LYS A 91 -6.22 0.92 -7.39
C LYS A 91 -4.81 0.57 -6.93
N LYS A 92 -3.85 1.45 -7.18
CA LYS A 92 -2.50 1.40 -6.60
C LYS A 92 -2.51 2.21 -5.32
N VAL A 93 -2.04 1.62 -4.22
CA VAL A 93 -1.92 2.28 -2.93
C VAL A 93 -0.46 2.34 -2.54
N THR A 94 0.02 3.55 -2.24
CA THR A 94 1.37 3.81 -1.76
C THR A 94 1.27 4.33 -0.33
N SER A 95 1.90 3.65 0.63
CA SER A 95 2.09 4.15 1.99
C SER A 95 3.53 4.56 2.19
N GLN A 96 3.75 5.85 2.40
CA GLN A 96 5.06 6.46 2.58
C GLN A 96 5.16 7.00 4.00
N VAL A 97 6.28 6.74 4.67
CA VAL A 97 6.59 7.28 5.99
C VAL A 97 7.93 8.01 5.91
N THR A 98 7.93 9.27 6.32
CA THR A 98 9.11 10.14 6.32
C THR A 98 9.45 10.60 7.74
N TRP A 99 10.73 10.74 8.05
CA TRP A 99 11.20 11.29 9.32
C TRP A 99 12.62 11.85 9.19
N GLN A 100 13.07 12.57 10.22
CA GLN A 100 14.43 13.10 10.29
C GLN A 100 15.25 12.25 11.27
N LEU A 101 16.34 11.62 10.81
CA LEU A 101 17.27 10.89 11.69
C LEU A 101 18.21 11.88 12.41
N THR A 102 18.65 12.90 11.68
CA THR A 102 19.35 14.09 12.18
C THR A 102 18.80 15.32 11.45
N GLN A 103 19.15 16.53 11.89
CA GLN A 103 18.65 17.77 11.25
C GLN A 103 18.98 17.88 9.75
N THR A 104 19.96 17.13 9.27
CA THR A 104 20.42 17.15 7.87
C THR A 104 20.19 15.84 7.13
N ARG A 105 19.59 14.83 7.77
CA ARG A 105 19.45 13.48 7.21
C ARG A 105 17.98 13.03 7.24
N PRO A 106 17.18 13.43 6.25
CA PRO A 106 15.85 12.87 6.08
C PRO A 106 15.95 11.37 5.73
N GLN A 107 14.96 10.61 6.18
CA GLN A 107 14.80 9.20 5.91
C GLN A 107 13.37 8.92 5.47
N GLU A 108 13.21 7.85 4.70
CA GLU A 108 11.93 7.43 4.15
C GLU A 108 11.83 5.91 4.07
N VAL A 109 10.62 5.40 4.28
CA VAL A 109 10.18 4.06 3.87
C VAL A 109 8.93 4.23 3.01
N SER A 110 8.87 3.55 1.86
CA SER A 110 7.73 3.57 0.96
C SER A 110 7.36 2.14 0.56
N LEU A 111 6.10 1.78 0.80
CA LEU A 111 5.52 0.49 0.44
C LEU A 111 4.38 0.69 -0.55
N ILE A 112 4.32 -0.18 -1.56
CA ILE A 112 3.31 -0.13 -2.61
C ILE A 112 2.55 -1.46 -2.61
N THR A 113 1.23 -1.39 -2.72
CA THR A 113 0.37 -2.55 -2.98
C THR A 113 -0.64 -2.20 -4.07
N TYR A 114 -1.08 -3.23 -4.79
CA TYR A 114 -2.18 -3.13 -5.73
C TYR A 114 -3.40 -3.79 -5.11
N LEU A 115 -4.52 -3.08 -5.11
CA LEU A 115 -5.79 -3.58 -4.60
C LEU A 115 -6.77 -3.74 -5.76
N THR A 116 -7.58 -4.79 -5.69
CA THR A 116 -8.66 -5.06 -6.63
C THR A 116 -10.01 -4.96 -5.92
N ASN A 117 -11.05 -4.56 -6.65
CA ASN A 117 -12.42 -4.59 -6.17
C ASN A 117 -12.95 -6.03 -6.16
N TRP A 118 -12.47 -6.81 -5.19
CA TRP A 118 -12.75 -8.25 -5.11
C TRP A 118 -14.19 -8.58 -4.73
N SER A 119 -14.88 -7.67 -4.04
CA SER A 119 -16.27 -7.85 -3.61
C SER A 119 -17.27 -7.32 -4.64
N LYS A 120 -16.80 -6.79 -5.78
CA LYS A 120 -17.69 -6.43 -6.88
C LYS A 120 -18.37 -7.71 -7.36
N PRO A 121 -19.71 -7.80 -7.33
CA PRO A 121 -20.39 -8.93 -7.94
C PRO A 121 -19.93 -9.01 -9.40
N SER A 122 -19.63 -10.21 -9.88
CA SER A 122 -19.45 -10.42 -11.31
C SER A 122 -20.75 -10.01 -11.97
N PHE A 123 -20.79 -8.82 -12.57
CA PHE A 123 -22.01 -8.25 -13.09
C PHE A 123 -22.51 -9.12 -14.25
N SER A 124 -23.47 -9.99 -13.92
CA SER A 124 -24.30 -10.75 -14.82
C SER A 124 -25.73 -10.25 -14.68
N CYS A 125 -26.57 -10.52 -15.68
CA CYS A 125 -28.00 -10.24 -15.57
C CYS A 125 -28.60 -10.82 -14.28
N SER A 126 -28.20 -12.05 -13.90
CA SER A 126 -28.57 -12.67 -12.62
C SER A 126 -28.28 -11.79 -11.40
N THR A 127 -27.02 -11.37 -11.22
CA THR A 127 -26.63 -10.53 -10.07
C THR A 127 -27.31 -9.17 -10.06
N TYR A 128 -27.60 -8.61 -11.24
CA TYR A 128 -28.34 -7.37 -11.38
C TYR A 128 -29.81 -7.54 -10.96
N CYS A 129 -30.49 -8.61 -11.41
CA CYS A 129 -31.86 -8.91 -11.01
C CYS A 129 -31.98 -9.15 -9.50
N ILE A 130 -31.04 -9.86 -8.89
CA ILE A 130 -31.01 -10.07 -7.43
C ILE A 130 -30.89 -8.72 -6.69
N SER A 131 -30.13 -7.75 -7.23
CA SER A 131 -30.01 -6.41 -6.64
C SER A 131 -31.32 -5.60 -6.62
N LEU A 132 -32.28 -5.96 -7.49
CA LEU A 132 -33.62 -5.37 -7.56
C LEU A 132 -34.67 -6.17 -6.73
N ASN A 133 -34.23 -7.18 -5.96
CA ASN A 133 -35.08 -8.13 -5.21
C ASN A 133 -35.83 -9.17 -6.06
N TYR A 134 -35.34 -9.50 -7.26
CA TYR A 134 -35.76 -10.70 -7.97
C TYR A 134 -35.00 -11.94 -7.45
N ASN A 135 -35.47 -13.14 -7.76
CA ASN A 135 -34.82 -14.38 -7.33
C ASN A 135 -33.60 -14.70 -8.19
N ASP A 136 -33.69 -14.44 -9.50
CA ASP A 136 -32.60 -14.63 -10.45
C ASP A 136 -32.83 -13.82 -11.74
N GLY A 137 -31.90 -13.91 -12.69
CA GLY A 137 -31.95 -13.23 -13.97
C GLY A 137 -31.27 -14.01 -15.09
N ILE A 138 -31.85 -13.97 -16.28
CA ILE A 138 -31.36 -14.68 -17.46
C ILE A 138 -31.29 -13.74 -18.67
N CYS A 139 -30.23 -13.89 -19.47
CA CYS A 139 -30.10 -13.18 -20.73
C CYS A 139 -30.90 -13.86 -21.84
N ARG A 140 -31.77 -13.11 -22.52
CA ARG A 140 -32.61 -13.54 -23.65
C ARG A 140 -32.28 -12.74 -24.91
N GLN A 141 -32.83 -13.17 -26.04
CA GLN A 141 -32.57 -12.55 -27.35
C GLN A 141 -33.27 -11.20 -27.54
N ASN A 142 -34.35 -10.93 -26.82
CA ASN A 142 -35.14 -9.70 -26.92
C ASN A 142 -36.16 -9.62 -25.78
N SER A 143 -36.69 -8.41 -25.53
CA SER A 143 -37.71 -8.15 -24.50
C SER A 143 -38.99 -8.97 -24.65
N LYS A 144 -39.40 -9.33 -25.87
CA LYS A 144 -40.59 -10.18 -26.09
C LYS A 144 -40.42 -11.60 -25.54
N GLN A 145 -39.19 -12.08 -25.38
CA GLN A 145 -38.94 -13.37 -24.75
C GLN A 145 -39.16 -13.31 -23.24
N CYS A 146 -38.87 -12.19 -22.58
CA CYS A 146 -39.18 -12.04 -21.15
C CYS A 146 -40.70 -12.18 -20.94
N GLU A 147 -41.50 -11.41 -21.70
CA GLU A 147 -42.97 -11.43 -21.62
C GLU A 147 -43.56 -12.82 -21.87
N ARG A 148 -43.03 -13.56 -22.86
CA ARG A 148 -43.48 -14.92 -23.20
C ARG A 148 -43.22 -15.94 -22.10
N ASN A 149 -42.15 -15.74 -21.32
CA ASN A 149 -41.74 -16.63 -20.25
C ASN A 149 -42.26 -16.19 -18.87
N GLY A 150 -43.01 -15.09 -18.79
CA GLY A 150 -43.46 -14.52 -17.52
C GLY A 150 -42.36 -13.84 -16.71
N GLU A 151 -41.26 -13.45 -17.36
CA GLU A 151 -40.12 -12.74 -16.78
C GLU A 151 -40.29 -11.22 -16.99
N ILE A 152 -39.71 -10.41 -16.11
CA ILE A 152 -39.74 -8.95 -16.21
C ILE A 152 -38.49 -8.46 -16.93
N TYR A 153 -38.68 -7.69 -18.00
CA TYR A 153 -37.57 -7.08 -18.73
C TYR A 153 -37.01 -5.90 -17.94
N GLU A 154 -35.70 -5.93 -17.66
CA GLU A 154 -34.99 -4.85 -16.97
C GLU A 154 -33.86 -4.26 -17.83
N PRO A 155 -34.07 -3.10 -18.49
CA PRO A 155 -33.15 -2.56 -19.49
C PRO A 155 -31.78 -2.15 -18.93
N ALA A 156 -31.71 -1.79 -17.64
CA ALA A 156 -30.44 -1.47 -17.00
C ALA A 156 -29.58 -2.72 -16.68
N GLY A 157 -30.12 -3.92 -16.89
CA GLY A 157 -29.40 -5.19 -16.82
C GLY A 157 -28.78 -5.66 -18.15
N ASP A 158 -29.22 -5.11 -19.29
CA ASP A 158 -28.77 -5.49 -20.63
C ASP A 158 -27.25 -5.42 -20.86
N PRO A 159 -26.51 -4.42 -20.32
CA PRO A 159 -25.05 -4.38 -20.47
C PRO A 159 -24.32 -5.59 -19.88
N TYR A 160 -24.99 -6.36 -19.00
CA TYR A 160 -24.45 -7.57 -18.36
C TYR A 160 -24.75 -8.84 -19.14
N CYS A 161 -25.44 -8.72 -20.28
CA CYS A 161 -25.70 -9.78 -21.22
C CYS A 161 -24.69 -9.69 -22.38
N THR A 162 -23.56 -10.39 -22.22
CA THR A 162 -22.40 -10.30 -23.13
C THR A 162 -22.32 -11.44 -24.15
N GLY A 163 -23.38 -12.23 -24.30
CA GLY A 163 -23.44 -13.39 -25.20
C GLY A 163 -23.57 -13.04 -26.70
N GLY A 164 -23.50 -11.76 -27.06
CA GLY A 164 -23.74 -11.25 -28.41
C GLY A 164 -25.22 -11.26 -28.79
N PRO A 165 -25.59 -11.07 -30.08
CA PRO A 165 -26.96 -10.75 -30.56
C PRO A 165 -28.05 -11.79 -30.26
N SER A 166 -27.70 -12.86 -29.56
CA SER A 166 -28.61 -13.91 -29.09
C SER A 166 -28.89 -13.85 -27.57
N ALA A 167 -28.28 -12.92 -26.84
CA ALA A 167 -28.42 -12.74 -25.41
C ALA A 167 -28.00 -11.31 -25.05
N ASP A 168 -28.81 -10.33 -25.44
CA ASP A 168 -28.59 -8.89 -25.20
C ASP A 168 -29.62 -8.29 -24.22
N THR A 169 -30.67 -9.04 -23.87
CA THR A 169 -31.79 -8.56 -23.03
C THR A 169 -31.78 -9.26 -21.68
N CYS A 170 -31.76 -8.51 -20.59
CA CYS A 170 -31.85 -9.05 -19.24
C CYS A 170 -33.31 -9.22 -18.81
N CYS A 171 -33.69 -10.45 -18.46
CA CYS A 171 -35.01 -10.80 -17.95
C CYS A 171 -34.90 -11.34 -16.51
N CYS A 172 -35.61 -10.72 -15.58
CA CYS A 172 -35.61 -11.06 -14.16
C CYS A 172 -36.87 -11.85 -13.76
N PHE A 173 -36.76 -12.73 -12.76
CA PHE A 173 -37.88 -13.52 -12.23
C PHE A 173 -37.68 -13.91 -10.76
#